data_AF-A0A1I7FAL4-F1
#
_entry.id   AF-A0A1I7FAL4-F1
#
_cell.length_a   1.000
_cell.length_b   1.000
_cell.length_c   1.000
_cell.angle_alpha   90.00
_cell.angle_beta   90.00
_cell.angle_gamma   90.00
#
_symmetry.space_group_name_H-M   'P 1'
#
loop_
_entity.id
_entity.type
_entity.pdbx_description
1 polymer ?
#
loop_
_entity_poly.entity_id
_entity_poly.type
_entity_poly.pdbx_seq_one_letter_code
_entity_poly.pdbx_strand_id
1 'polypeptide(L)'
;MLQNIEDINLLKLMKDIKYMISEGKTEFSNEDYKIILSKNTNVNNLTPIVNLLDLVVQEYYLVPELYFESKDEFERCFSIKYDDSLYEIFNSIRIEEIKVQSEDTYNGTFIYHEVYGGKLKFELACIKYLSKFQRQILWGLN
;
A
#
# COMPACT_ATOMS: atom_id res chain seq x y z
N MET A 1 18.17 10.26 -6.82
CA MET A 1 17.43 9.02 -6.55
C MET A 1 18.21 8.31 -5.46
N LEU A 2 17.56 7.68 -4.50
CA LEU A 2 18.23 6.99 -3.40
C LEU A 2 19.17 5.92 -3.94
N GLN A 3 20.22 5.61 -3.18
CA GLN A 3 21.11 4.52 -3.56
C GLN A 3 20.43 3.19 -3.28
N ASN A 4 19.92 2.95 -2.07
CA ASN A 4 19.32 1.68 -1.67
C ASN A 4 17.82 1.79 -1.45
N ILE A 5 17.09 0.71 -1.73
CA ILE A 5 15.64 0.66 -1.56
C ILE A 5 15.22 0.67 -0.09
N GLU A 6 16.12 0.26 0.80
CA GLU A 6 15.95 0.24 2.25
C GLU A 6 15.86 1.66 2.82
N ASP A 7 16.53 2.63 2.18
CA ASP A 7 16.57 4.03 2.63
C ASP A 7 15.27 4.80 2.32
N ILE A 8 14.30 4.17 1.65
CA ILE A 8 13.04 4.82 1.28
C ILE A 8 12.26 5.21 2.54
N ASN A 9 11.90 6.49 2.62
CA ASN A 9 10.90 6.95 3.58
C ASN A 9 9.53 6.34 3.24
N LEU A 10 9.13 5.32 4.01
CA LEU A 10 7.90 4.55 3.77
C LEU A 10 6.64 5.42 3.83
N LEU A 11 6.58 6.41 4.72
CA LEU A 11 5.43 7.33 4.81
C LEU A 11 5.31 8.17 3.54
N LYS A 12 6.44 8.73 3.06
CA LYS A 12 6.47 9.49 1.80
C LYS A 12 6.06 8.60 0.62
N LEU A 13 6.62 7.39 0.53
CA LEU A 13 6.27 6.40 -0.49
C LEU A 13 4.76 6.12 -0.53
N MET A 14 4.14 5.88 0.62
CA MET A 14 2.71 5.59 0.67
C MET A 14 1.84 6.80 0.35
N LYS A 15 2.27 8.02 0.70
CA LYS A 15 1.60 9.26 0.28
C LYS A 15 1.67 9.43 -1.23
N ASP A 16 2.82 9.16 -1.84
CA ASP A 16 3.02 9.24 -3.29
C ASP A 16 2.15 8.19 -4.01
N ILE A 17 2.12 6.93 -3.55
CA ILE A 17 1.24 5.89 -4.11
C ILE A 17 -0.25 6.24 -3.95
N LYS A 18 -0.66 6.75 -2.78
CA LYS A 18 -2.04 7.20 -2.55
C LYS A 18 -2.43 8.32 -3.51
N TYR A 19 -1.54 9.28 -3.73
CA TYR A 19 -1.74 10.35 -4.70
C TYR A 19 -1.85 9.79 -6.13
N MET A 20 -0.95 8.88 -6.52
CA MET A 20 -1.00 8.23 -7.84
C MET A 20 -2.36 7.55 -8.08
N ILE A 21 -2.85 6.76 -7.12
CA ILE A 21 -4.13 6.05 -7.25
C ILE A 21 -5.30 7.03 -7.33
N SER A 22 -5.28 8.08 -6.50
CA SER A 22 -6.33 9.11 -6.48
C SER A 22 -6.42 9.88 -7.80
N GLU A 23 -5.28 10.13 -8.43
CA GLU A 23 -5.17 10.84 -9.72
C GLU A 23 -5.23 9.91 -10.94
N GLY A 24 -5.37 8.60 -10.73
CA GLY A 24 -5.35 7.61 -11.81
C GLY A 24 -4.01 7.50 -12.55
N LYS A 25 -2.90 7.85 -11.91
CA LYS A 25 -1.54 7.76 -12.47
C LYS A 25 -0.96 6.37 -12.23
N THR A 26 -0.34 5.80 -13.26
CA THR A 26 0.36 4.51 -13.19
C THR A 26 1.86 4.64 -13.01
N GLU A 27 2.42 5.82 -13.31
CA GLU A 27 3.85 6.08 -13.21
C GLU A 27 4.12 7.35 -12.41
N PHE A 28 5.16 7.29 -11.58
CA PHE A 28 5.65 8.42 -10.80
C PHE A 28 7.17 8.32 -10.66
N SER A 29 7.84 9.46 -10.62
CA SER A 29 9.27 9.52 -10.37
C SER A 29 9.58 10.82 -9.65
N ASN A 30 10.45 10.72 -8.65
CA ASN A 30 10.97 11.87 -7.93
C ASN A 30 12.49 11.73 -7.78
N GLU A 31 13.08 12.60 -6.96
CA GLU A 31 14.51 12.58 -6.66
C GLU A 31 14.95 11.39 -5.80
N ASP A 32 14.05 10.52 -5.32
CA ASP A 32 14.34 9.39 -4.43
C ASP A 32 14.10 8.04 -5.12
N TYR A 33 13.05 7.89 -5.91
CA TYR A 33 12.67 6.62 -6.54
C TYR A 33 11.74 6.83 -7.74
N LYS A 34 11.54 5.74 -8.50
CA LYS A 34 10.49 5.57 -9.50
C LYS A 34 9.47 4.54 -9.01
N ILE A 35 8.19 4.77 -9.29
CA ILE A 35 7.08 3.86 -9.02
C ILE A 35 6.35 3.56 -10.33
N ILE A 36 6.07 2.28 -10.58
CA ILE A 36 5.15 1.80 -11.60
C ILE A 36 4.08 0.93 -10.94
N LEU A 37 2.82 1.31 -11.14
CA LEU A 37 1.65 0.56 -10.73
C LEU A 37 0.99 -0.07 -11.96
N SER A 38 0.59 -1.33 -11.85
CA SER A 38 -0.39 -1.90 -12.78
C SER A 38 -1.77 -1.87 -12.16
N LYS A 39 -2.77 -1.72 -13.03
CA LYS A 39 -4.19 -1.68 -12.68
C LYS A 39 -4.93 -2.68 -13.55
N ASN A 40 -5.77 -3.51 -12.94
CA ASN A 40 -6.71 -4.37 -13.67
C ASN A 40 -7.75 -3.50 -14.41
N THR A 41 -7.81 -3.64 -15.73
CA THR A 41 -8.70 -2.86 -16.61
C THR A 41 -10.18 -3.07 -16.34
N ASN A 42 -10.55 -4.19 -15.71
CA ASN A 42 -11.94 -4.50 -15.39
C ASN A 42 -12.44 -3.74 -14.15
N VAL A 43 -11.56 -3.10 -13.39
CA VAL A 43 -11.90 -2.35 -12.18
C VAL A 43 -11.87 -0.85 -12.45
N ASN A 44 -13.04 -0.26 -12.60
CA ASN A 44 -13.18 1.17 -12.90
C ASN A 44 -13.26 2.03 -11.63
N ASN A 45 -13.80 1.49 -10.54
CA ASN A 45 -13.99 2.20 -9.29
C ASN A 45 -12.89 1.85 -8.28
N LEU A 46 -11.95 2.78 -8.03
CA LEU A 46 -10.88 2.64 -7.04
C LEU A 46 -11.22 3.33 -5.71
N THR A 47 -12.42 3.92 -5.54
CA THR A 47 -12.83 4.59 -4.30
C THR A 47 -12.63 3.72 -3.05
N PRO A 48 -12.92 2.41 -3.03
CA PRO A 48 -12.66 1.59 -1.85
C PRO A 48 -11.17 1.53 -1.46
N ILE A 49 -10.26 1.52 -2.44
CA ILE A 49 -8.81 1.55 -2.19
C ILE A 49 -8.41 2.90 -1.61
N VAL A 50 -8.90 4.01 -2.19
CA VAL A 50 -8.58 5.36 -1.69
C VAL A 50 -9.07 5.53 -0.25
N ASN A 51 -10.30 5.11 0.05
CA ASN A 51 -10.85 5.15 1.41
C ASN A 51 -10.01 4.31 2.39
N LEU A 52 -9.51 3.14 1.96
CA LEU A 52 -8.61 2.34 2.79
C LEU A 52 -7.29 3.08 3.04
N LEU A 53 -6.71 3.70 2.00
CA LEU A 53 -5.49 4.50 2.11
C LEU A 53 -5.64 5.76 2.96
N ASP A 54 -6.84 6.34 3.03
CA ASP A 54 -7.15 7.43 3.97
C ASP A 54 -7.06 7.00 5.43
N LEU A 55 -7.30 5.72 5.73
CA LEU A 55 -7.17 5.17 7.08
C LEU A 55 -5.72 4.74 7.38
N VAL A 56 -5.00 4.17 6.41
CA VAL A 56 -3.66 3.62 6.64
C VAL A 56 -2.50 4.59 6.38
N VAL A 57 -2.72 5.65 5.61
CA VAL A 57 -1.71 6.68 5.29
C VAL A 57 -2.11 7.99 5.94
N GLN A 58 -1.71 8.16 7.21
CA GLN A 58 -1.98 9.36 7.99
C GLN A 58 -0.95 10.46 7.70
N GLU A 59 -1.21 11.66 8.20
CA GLU A 59 -0.32 12.82 7.97
C GLU A 59 1.09 12.59 8.53
N TYR A 60 1.21 11.93 9.67
CA TYR A 60 2.48 11.78 10.39
C TYR A 60 2.91 10.32 10.60
N TYR A 61 2.06 9.35 10.29
CA TYR A 61 2.35 7.93 10.55
C TYR A 61 1.63 7.01 9.57
N LEU A 62 2.07 5.76 9.53
CA LEU A 62 1.41 4.68 8.80
C LEU A 62 0.76 3.70 9.76
N VAL A 63 -0.43 3.23 9.39
CA VAL A 63 -1.08 2.07 10.02
C VAL A 63 -0.91 0.90 9.05
N PRO A 64 0.14 0.07 9.19
CA PRO A 64 0.48 -0.93 8.18
C PRO A 64 -0.57 -2.05 8.04
N GLU A 65 -1.40 -2.25 9.08
CA GLU A 65 -2.41 -3.30 9.13
C GLU A 65 -3.70 -2.77 9.77
N LEU A 66 -4.85 -3.14 9.19
CA LEU A 66 -6.19 -2.89 9.74
C LEU A 66 -6.94 -4.21 9.94
N TYR A 67 -7.68 -4.30 11.03
CA TYR A 67 -8.43 -5.47 11.44
C TYR A 67 -9.88 -5.09 11.72
N PHE A 68 -10.81 -5.89 11.19
CA PHE A 68 -12.23 -5.80 11.51
C PHE A 68 -12.69 -7.15 12.05
N GLU A 69 -13.40 -7.13 13.17
CA GLU A 69 -13.95 -8.31 13.83
C GLU A 69 -15.12 -8.92 13.06
N SER A 70 -15.74 -8.16 12.15
CA SER A 70 -16.83 -8.63 11.31
C SER A 70 -16.97 -7.81 10.02
N LYS A 71 -17.67 -8.36 9.03
CA LYS A 71 -18.14 -7.60 7.86
C LYS A 71 -18.97 -6.39 8.28
N ASP A 72 -19.91 -6.54 9.22
CA ASP A 72 -20.75 -5.45 9.69
C ASP A 72 -19.94 -4.28 10.28
N GLU A 73 -18.84 -4.56 10.97
CA GLU A 73 -17.94 -3.52 11.45
C GLU A 73 -17.26 -2.78 10.30
N PHE A 74 -16.72 -3.51 9.33
CA PHE A 74 -16.17 -2.93 8.11
C PHE A 74 -17.20 -2.04 7.40
N GLU A 75 -18.43 -2.53 7.20
CA GLU A 75 -19.48 -1.79 6.51
C GLU A 75 -19.84 -0.49 7.23
N ARG A 76 -19.86 -0.49 8.57
CA ARG A 76 -20.05 0.72 9.37
C ARG A 76 -18.89 1.71 9.22
N CYS A 77 -17.65 1.22 9.17
CA CYS A 77 -16.46 2.07 9.05
C CYS A 77 -16.29 2.65 7.64
N PHE A 78 -16.55 1.86 6.60
CA PHE A 78 -16.33 2.23 5.20
C PHE A 78 -17.58 2.77 4.50
N SER A 79 -18.77 2.60 5.09
CA SER A 79 -20.06 2.92 4.45
C SER A 79 -20.24 2.22 3.10
N ILE A 80 -19.67 1.03 2.94
CA ILE A 80 -19.71 0.21 1.72
C ILE A 80 -20.00 -1.24 2.13
N LYS A 81 -20.90 -1.91 1.40
CA LYS A 81 -21.19 -3.32 1.61
C LYS A 81 -20.00 -4.21 1.26
N TYR A 82 -19.72 -5.19 2.11
CA TYR A 82 -18.64 -6.12 1.87
C TYR A 82 -19.12 -7.31 1.03
N ASP A 83 -18.77 -7.32 -0.25
CA ASP A 83 -19.07 -8.38 -1.22
C ASP A 83 -17.84 -8.84 -2.02
N ASP A 84 -18.03 -9.82 -2.90
CA ASP A 84 -16.94 -10.40 -3.70
C ASP A 84 -16.30 -9.39 -4.67
N SER A 85 -17.00 -8.30 -5.03
CA SER A 85 -16.45 -7.26 -5.90
C SER A 85 -15.37 -6.44 -5.20
N LEU A 86 -15.47 -6.25 -3.87
CA LEU A 86 -14.43 -5.59 -3.10
C LEU A 86 -13.13 -6.39 -3.09
N TYR A 87 -13.22 -7.72 -3.06
CA TYR A 87 -12.03 -8.57 -3.17
C TYR A 87 -11.28 -8.30 -4.47
N GLU A 88 -11.99 -8.21 -5.60
CA GLU A 88 -11.39 -7.86 -6.89
C GLU A 88 -10.79 -6.45 -6.89
N ILE A 89 -11.48 -5.49 -6.26
CA ILE A 89 -11.03 -4.10 -6.18
C ILE A 89 -9.72 -3.99 -5.39
N PHE A 90 -9.61 -4.58 -4.20
CA PHE A 90 -8.38 -4.50 -3.41
C PHE A 90 -7.19 -5.22 -4.05
N ASN A 91 -7.45 -6.22 -4.89
CA ASN A 91 -6.43 -6.92 -5.68
C ASN A 91 -6.21 -6.30 -7.07
N SER A 92 -6.88 -5.19 -7.39
CA SER A 92 -6.84 -4.58 -8.73
C SER A 92 -5.58 -3.75 -8.99
N ILE A 93 -4.86 -3.35 -7.94
CA ILE A 93 -3.61 -2.59 -8.04
C ILE A 93 -2.45 -3.46 -7.60
N ARG A 94 -1.39 -3.49 -8.42
CA ARG A 94 -0.13 -4.16 -8.11
C ARG A 94 1.02 -3.19 -8.28
N ILE A 95 2.04 -3.33 -7.45
CA ILE A 95 3.31 -2.63 -7.64
C ILE A 95 4.15 -3.46 -8.61
N GLU A 96 4.33 -2.94 -9.83
CA GLU A 96 5.21 -3.55 -10.83
C GLU A 96 6.67 -3.23 -10.53
N GLU A 97 6.93 -1.99 -10.09
CA GLU A 97 8.28 -1.54 -9.81
C GLU A 97 8.27 -0.40 -8.77
N ILE A 98 9.09 -0.53 -7.74
CA ILE A 98 9.66 0.60 -7.00
C ILE A 98 11.17 0.52 -7.21
N LYS A 99 11.76 1.49 -7.89
CA LYS A 99 13.17 1.46 -8.32
C LYS A 99 13.98 2.61 -7.73
N VAL A 100 15.21 2.30 -7.33
CA VAL A 100 16.26 3.23 -6.88
C VAL A 100 17.51 3.13 -7.75
N GLN A 101 18.61 3.85 -7.45
CA GLN A 101 19.79 3.92 -8.32
C GLN A 101 20.59 2.62 -8.41
N SER A 102 20.71 1.84 -7.33
CA SER A 102 21.55 0.63 -7.24
C SER A 102 21.06 -0.58 -8.06
N GLU A 103 20.08 -0.40 -8.94
CA GLU A 103 19.30 -1.48 -9.57
C GLU A 103 18.37 -2.25 -8.63
N ASP A 104 18.32 -1.92 -7.33
CA ASP A 104 17.34 -2.52 -6.41
C ASP A 104 15.91 -2.15 -6.82
N THR A 105 15.06 -3.17 -6.89
CA THR A 105 13.66 -3.03 -7.22
C THR A 105 12.78 -3.84 -6.27
N TYR A 106 11.61 -3.29 -5.94
CA TYR A 106 10.52 -4.06 -5.33
C TYR A 106 9.40 -4.23 -6.35
N ASN A 107 8.89 -5.46 -6.45
CA ASN A 107 7.65 -5.77 -7.14
C ASN A 107 6.78 -6.67 -6.24
N GLY A 108 5.46 -6.54 -6.35
CA GLY A 108 4.57 -7.41 -5.58
C GLY A 108 3.21 -6.84 -5.27
N THR A 109 2.51 -7.56 -4.40
CA THR A 109 1.20 -7.18 -3.89
C THR A 109 1.28 -5.81 -3.22
N PHE A 110 0.29 -4.96 -3.52
CA PHE A 110 0.15 -3.67 -2.87
C PHE A 110 -0.59 -3.80 -1.54
N ILE A 111 -1.83 -4.28 -1.59
CA ILE A 111 -2.68 -4.55 -0.43
C ILE A 111 -2.90 -6.05 -0.33
N TYR A 112 -2.45 -6.63 0.78
CA TYR A 112 -2.87 -7.97 1.16
C TYR A 112 -4.21 -7.89 1.89
N HIS A 113 -5.11 -8.80 1.55
CA HIS A 113 -6.45 -8.84 2.08
C HIS A 113 -6.87 -10.28 2.35
N GLU A 114 -7.35 -10.54 3.57
CA GLU A 114 -7.71 -11.88 4.04
C GLU A 114 -9.05 -11.86 4.80
N VAL A 115 -9.84 -12.92 4.59
CA VAL A 115 -11.06 -13.20 5.35
C VAL A 115 -10.86 -14.52 6.11
N TYR A 116 -10.89 -14.47 7.44
CA TYR A 116 -10.73 -15.65 8.28
C TYR A 116 -11.72 -15.63 9.44
N GLY A 117 -12.54 -16.68 9.55
CA GLY A 117 -13.50 -16.81 10.66
C GLY A 117 -14.51 -15.65 10.75
N GLY A 118 -14.84 -15.01 9.63
CA GLY A 118 -15.71 -13.83 9.58
C GLY A 118 -15.02 -12.50 9.84
N LYS A 119 -13.73 -12.51 10.24
CA LYS A 119 -12.89 -11.33 10.42
C LYS A 119 -12.23 -10.92 9.11
N LEU A 120 -11.88 -9.64 8.99
CA LEU A 120 -11.22 -9.07 7.83
C LEU A 120 -9.87 -8.48 8.24
N LYS A 121 -8.83 -8.76 7.46
CA LYS A 121 -7.51 -8.17 7.61
C LYS A 121 -7.10 -7.47 6.31
N PHE A 122 -6.59 -6.24 6.44
CA PHE A 122 -5.95 -5.50 5.36
C PHE A 122 -4.53 -5.14 5.76
N GLU A 123 -3.57 -5.31 4.85
CA GLU A 123 -2.15 -5.07 5.11
C GLU A 123 -1.46 -4.39 3.92
N LEU A 124 -0.67 -3.35 4.19
CA LEU A 124 0.22 -2.74 3.21
C LEU A 124 1.43 -3.65 2.96
N ALA A 125 1.30 -4.60 2.03
CA ALA A 125 2.27 -5.67 1.82
C ALA A 125 3.66 -5.14 1.43
N CYS A 126 3.74 -4.07 0.63
CA CYS A 126 5.01 -3.45 0.25
C CYS A 126 5.77 -2.87 1.46
N ILE A 127 5.06 -2.29 2.42
CA ILE A 127 5.65 -1.73 3.65
C ILE A 127 6.24 -2.82 4.51
N LYS A 128 5.54 -3.95 4.66
CA LYS A 128 6.07 -5.09 5.42
C LYS A 128 7.31 -5.70 4.78
N TYR A 129 7.41 -5.70 3.45
CA TYR A 129 8.63 -6.11 2.77
C TYR A 129 9.76 -5.12 3.04
N LEU A 130 9.58 -3.84 2.68
CA LEU A 130 10.63 -2.82 2.76
C LEU A 130 11.11 -2.58 4.20
N SER A 131 10.20 -2.61 5.18
CA SER A 131 10.55 -2.44 6.60
C SER A 131 11.40 -3.58 7.18
N LYS A 132 11.36 -4.79 6.60
CA LYS A 132 12.25 -5.90 7.03
C LYS A 132 13.72 -5.57 6.76
N PHE A 133 13.98 -4.87 5.66
CA PHE A 133 15.33 -4.52 5.24
C PHE A 133 15.83 -3.23 5.90
N GLN A 134 14.92 -2.36 6.35
CA GLN A 134 15.26 -1.18 7.17
C GLN A 134 15.88 -1.52 8.54
N ARG A 135 15.83 -2.79 8.96
CA ARG A 135 16.44 -3.26 10.21
C ARG A 135 17.84 -3.84 10.01
N GLN A 136 18.78 -2.94 9.70
CA GLN A 136 20.14 -2.96 10.27
C GLN A 136 20.72 -1.57 10.55
N ILE A 137 19.92 -0.49 10.51
CA ILE A 137 20.22 0.68 11.35
C ILE A 137 19.77 0.28 12.76
N LEU A 138 20.57 -0.58 13.40
CA LEU A 138 20.71 -0.54 14.85
C LEU A 138 20.78 0.96 15.17
N TRP A 139 19.93 1.41 16.07
CA TRP A 139 20.20 2.64 16.80
C TRP A 139 21.57 2.42 17.43
N GLY A 140 22.61 2.72 16.68
CA GLY A 140 23.98 2.71 17.10
C GLY A 140 23.99 3.65 18.28
N LEU A 141 24.10 3.05 19.44
CA LEU A 141 24.74 3.65 20.59
C LEU A 141 25.93 4.47 20.06
N ASN A 142 25.78 5.79 20.14
CA ASN A 142 26.76 6.87 19.93
C ASN A 142 26.97 7.36 18.50
#